data_AF-A0A2V2EVB4-F1
#
_entry.id   AF-A0A2V2EVB4-F1
#
_cell.length_a   1.000
_cell.length_b   1.000
_cell.length_c   1.000
_cell.angle_alpha   90.00
_cell.angle_beta   90.00
_cell.angle_gamma   90.00
#
_symmetry.space_group_name_H-M   'P 1'
#
loop_
_entity.id
_entity.type
_entity.pdbx_description
1 polymer ?
#
loop_
_entity_poly.entity_id
_entity_poly.type
_entity_poly.pdbx_seq_one_letter_code
_entity_poly.pdbx_strand_id
1 'polypeptide(L)'
;MYDEIKGNASKVSPQEIDKDISTGLILTQKNDIPHDDEWSHKILAQKEKRAREILSDREEFVKFLVKVSNKLDKLEDTVSHSNVKGVELVNLLLKYTSAFFSLLSDYLDGRYTNLPYTTLLTVVCALLYFISPVDVIPDFIPIAGYADDLAIILSCGKFIKDDFRRYMLWLHENRRGNAN
;
A
#
# COMPACT_ATOMS: atom_id res chain seq x y z
N MET A 1 -11.54 14.00 -0.78
CA MET A 1 -10.37 13.33 -0.19
C MET A 1 -10.34 11.85 -0.56
N TYR A 2 -11.24 11.00 -0.04
CA TYR A 2 -11.16 9.55 -0.35
C TYR A 2 -11.44 9.16 -1.80
N ASP A 3 -12.22 9.93 -2.56
CA ASP A 3 -12.60 9.56 -3.94
C ASP A 3 -11.43 9.57 -4.93
N GLU A 4 -10.49 10.50 -4.73
CA GLU A 4 -9.26 10.65 -5.51
C GLU A 4 -8.28 9.52 -5.22
N ILE A 5 -8.07 9.22 -3.93
CA ILE A 5 -7.28 8.05 -3.49
C ILE A 5 -7.88 6.76 -4.07
N LYS A 6 -9.20 6.58 -3.97
CA LYS A 6 -9.87 5.43 -4.60
C LYS A 6 -9.75 5.45 -6.14
N GLY A 7 -9.60 6.63 -6.74
CA GLY A 7 -9.33 6.81 -8.17
C GLY A 7 -7.96 6.23 -8.53
N ASN A 8 -6.94 6.57 -7.75
CA ASN A 8 -5.60 6.01 -7.86
C ASN A 8 -5.58 4.48 -7.62
N ALA A 9 -6.34 3.99 -6.62
CA ALA A 9 -6.52 2.56 -6.37
C ALA A 9 -7.09 1.82 -7.60
N SER A 10 -8.10 2.39 -8.25
CA SER A 10 -8.74 1.76 -9.41
C SER A 10 -7.83 1.62 -10.63
N LYS A 11 -6.66 2.28 -10.65
CA LYS A 11 -5.63 2.08 -11.68
C LYS A 11 -4.91 0.74 -11.53
N VAL A 12 -5.05 0.02 -10.40
CA VAL A 12 -4.55 -1.37 -10.27
C VAL A 12 -5.49 -2.29 -11.07
N SER A 13 -4.96 -2.88 -12.14
CA SER A 13 -5.68 -3.89 -12.92
C SER A 13 -5.53 -5.27 -12.26
N PRO A 14 -6.63 -6.01 -11.94
CA PRO A 14 -6.56 -7.33 -11.31
C PRO A 14 -5.73 -8.36 -12.08
N GLN A 15 -5.68 -8.23 -13.41
CA GLN A 15 -4.91 -9.11 -14.30
C GLN A 15 -3.42 -8.74 -14.37
N GLU A 16 -3.06 -7.49 -14.05
CA GLU A 16 -1.67 -7.02 -14.12
C GLU A 16 -0.95 -7.02 -12.77
N ILE A 17 -1.62 -7.38 -11.65
CA ILE A 17 -1.01 -7.41 -10.31
C ILE A 17 0.33 -8.17 -10.29
N ASP A 18 0.39 -9.34 -10.94
CA ASP A 18 1.62 -10.16 -10.98
C ASP A 18 2.75 -9.47 -11.75
N LYS A 19 2.41 -8.81 -12.86
CA LYS A 19 3.36 -8.07 -13.69
C LYS A 19 3.87 -6.82 -12.98
N ASP A 20 2.98 -6.08 -12.33
CA ASP A 20 3.31 -4.89 -11.55
C ASP A 20 4.22 -5.21 -10.36
N ILE A 21 3.87 -6.24 -9.57
CA ILE A 21 4.70 -6.71 -8.45
C ILE A 21 6.09 -7.10 -8.97
N SER A 22 6.15 -7.90 -10.04
CA SER A 22 7.43 -8.31 -10.63
C SER A 22 8.26 -7.12 -11.11
N THR A 23 7.62 -6.17 -11.80
CA THR A 23 8.28 -4.97 -12.33
C THR A 23 8.80 -4.10 -11.20
N GLY A 24 7.98 -3.81 -10.20
CA GLY A 24 8.38 -3.00 -9.06
C GLY A 24 9.51 -3.65 -8.27
N LEU A 25 9.46 -4.96 -8.02
CA LEU A 25 10.56 -5.67 -7.36
C LEU A 25 11.88 -5.58 -8.15
N ILE A 26 11.84 -5.70 -9.48
CA ILE A 26 13.02 -5.51 -10.35
C ILE A 26 13.55 -4.07 -10.26
N LEU A 27 12.66 -3.07 -10.21
CA LEU A 27 13.07 -1.67 -10.05
C LEU A 27 13.71 -1.41 -8.68
N THR A 28 13.27 -2.12 -7.63
CA THR A 28 13.84 -2.05 -6.27
C THR A 28 15.15 -2.81 -6.12
N GLN A 29 15.33 -3.94 -6.82
CA GLN A 29 16.57 -4.75 -6.82
C GLN A 29 17.82 -3.99 -7.26
N LYS A 30 17.65 -2.93 -8.04
CA LYS A 30 18.76 -2.06 -8.45
C LYS A 30 19.28 -1.16 -7.32
N ASN A 31 18.67 -1.20 -6.13
CA ASN A 31 18.97 -0.35 -4.98
C ASN A 31 19.35 -1.13 -3.69
N ASP A 32 19.81 -2.38 -3.78
CA ASP A 32 20.29 -3.20 -2.64
C ASP A 32 19.28 -3.42 -1.48
N ILE A 33 17.99 -3.51 -1.82
CA ILE A 33 16.90 -3.73 -0.84
C ILE A 33 16.81 -5.24 -0.50
N PRO A 34 16.68 -5.65 0.78
CA PRO A 34 16.54 -7.06 1.13
C PRO A 34 15.30 -7.73 0.47
N HIS A 35 15.49 -8.91 -0.12
CA HIS A 35 14.47 -9.58 -0.94
C HIS A 35 13.99 -10.93 -0.38
N ASP A 36 14.46 -11.31 0.81
CA ASP A 36 14.04 -12.55 1.44
C ASP A 36 12.80 -12.38 2.33
N ASP A 37 12.08 -13.49 2.47
CA ASP A 37 10.86 -13.58 3.26
C ASP A 37 11.13 -13.26 4.74
N GLU A 38 12.38 -13.47 5.20
CA GLU A 38 12.83 -13.22 6.58
C GLU A 38 12.77 -11.73 6.96
N TRP A 39 13.19 -10.84 6.07
CA TRP A 39 13.09 -9.40 6.29
C TRP A 39 11.63 -8.94 6.44
N SER A 40 10.74 -9.45 5.58
CA SER A 40 9.29 -9.20 5.67
C SER A 40 8.72 -9.75 6.99
N HIS A 41 9.09 -10.96 7.38
CA HIS A 41 8.65 -11.55 8.65
C HIS A 41 9.11 -10.74 9.87
N LYS A 42 10.34 -10.20 9.87
CA LYS A 42 10.88 -9.40 10.98
C LYS A 42 10.17 -8.05 11.11
N ILE A 43 9.92 -7.35 10.00
CA ILE A 43 9.19 -6.08 9.99
C ILE A 43 7.73 -6.30 10.39
N LEU A 44 7.09 -7.34 9.83
CA LEU A 44 5.73 -7.73 10.20
C LEU A 44 5.65 -8.05 11.69
N ALA A 45 6.58 -8.83 12.25
CA ALA A 45 6.60 -9.15 13.68
C ALA A 45 6.78 -7.91 14.58
N GLN A 46 7.61 -6.95 14.17
CA GLN A 46 7.83 -5.71 14.94
C GLN A 46 6.60 -4.81 14.95
N LYS A 47 5.92 -4.68 13.80
CA LYS A 47 4.75 -3.79 13.65
C LYS A 47 3.42 -4.51 13.94
N GLU A 48 3.41 -5.84 14.07
CA GLU A 48 2.24 -6.67 14.31
C GLU A 48 1.48 -6.25 15.57
N LYS A 49 2.17 -6.01 16.69
CA LYS A 49 1.53 -5.55 17.93
C LYS A 49 0.74 -4.27 17.69
N ARG A 50 1.38 -3.28 17.05
CA ARG A 50 0.74 -1.99 16.76
C ARG A 50 -0.38 -2.13 15.74
N ALA A 51 -0.23 -2.99 14.75
CA ALA A 51 -1.26 -3.27 13.76
C ALA A 51 -2.49 -3.92 14.39
N ARG A 52 -2.30 -4.86 15.34
CA ARG A 52 -3.39 -5.46 16.12
C ARG A 52 -4.10 -4.42 16.98
N GLU A 53 -3.37 -3.53 17.64
CA GLU A 53 -3.96 -2.42 18.41
C GLU A 53 -4.84 -1.53 17.53
N ILE A 54 -4.33 -1.14 16.35
CA ILE A 54 -5.07 -0.33 15.37
C ILE A 54 -6.34 -1.04 14.91
N LEU A 55 -6.28 -2.33 14.61
CA LEU A 55 -7.45 -3.10 14.16
C LEU A 55 -8.47 -3.38 15.27
N SER A 56 -8.05 -3.32 16.53
CA SER A 56 -8.91 -3.61 17.69
C SER A 56 -9.68 -2.37 18.19
N ASP A 57 -9.21 -1.18 17.85
CA ASP A 57 -9.81 0.09 18.27
C ASP A 57 -10.23 0.92 17.04
N ARG A 58 -11.53 1.17 16.92
CA ARG A 58 -12.10 1.89 15.77
C ARG A 58 -11.57 3.31 15.65
N GLU A 59 -11.37 4.01 16.77
CA GLU A 59 -10.87 5.38 16.77
C GLU A 59 -9.41 5.42 16.29
N GLU A 60 -8.58 4.51 16.78
CA GLU A 60 -7.19 4.34 16.31
C GLU A 60 -7.14 3.94 14.84
N PHE A 61 -8.05 3.08 14.38
CA PHE A 61 -8.15 2.71 12.96
C PHE A 61 -8.47 3.93 12.08
N VAL A 62 -9.45 4.74 12.46
CA VAL A 62 -9.78 5.98 11.74
C VAL A 62 -8.60 6.94 11.72
N LYS A 63 -7.96 7.19 12.87
CA LYS A 63 -6.76 8.06 12.96
C LYS A 63 -5.63 7.55 12.07
N PHE A 64 -5.44 6.23 12.01
CA PHE A 64 -4.45 5.60 11.15
C PHE A 64 -4.73 5.87 9.67
N LEU A 65 -5.96 5.64 9.21
CA LEU A 65 -6.36 5.92 7.83
C LEU A 65 -6.18 7.40 7.47
N VAL A 66 -6.52 8.32 8.37
CA VAL A 66 -6.27 9.76 8.16
C VAL A 66 -4.77 10.05 7.98
N LYS A 67 -3.89 9.43 8.77
CA LYS A 67 -2.43 9.60 8.61
C LYS A 67 -1.93 9.07 7.26
N VAL A 68 -2.44 7.91 6.83
CA VAL A 68 -2.11 7.34 5.52
C VAL A 68 -2.57 8.26 4.39
N SER A 69 -3.81 8.75 4.45
CA SER A 69 -4.38 9.70 3.48
C SER A 69 -3.50 10.95 3.35
N ASN A 70 -3.17 11.59 4.48
CA ASN A 70 -2.34 12.80 4.46
C ASN A 70 -0.93 12.57 3.88
N LYS A 71 -0.37 11.36 4.01
CA LYS A 71 0.93 11.02 3.39
C LYS A 71 0.78 10.71 1.90
N LEU A 72 -0.32 10.07 1.49
CA LEU A 72 -0.65 9.86 0.08
C LEU A 72 -0.80 11.17 -0.68
N ASP A 73 -1.51 12.16 -0.11
CA ASP A 73 -1.70 13.47 -0.74
C ASP A 73 -0.35 14.16 -1.02
N LYS A 74 0.58 14.12 -0.05
CA LYS A 74 1.95 14.65 -0.22
C LYS A 74 2.75 13.91 -1.29
N LEU A 75 2.53 12.60 -1.43
CA LEU A 75 3.20 11.79 -2.45
C LEU A 75 2.70 12.15 -3.85
N GLU A 76 1.39 12.36 -3.99
CA GLU A 76 0.75 12.76 -5.25
C GLU A 76 1.21 14.14 -5.73
N ASP A 77 1.37 15.09 -4.80
CA ASP A 77 1.98 16.40 -5.08
C ASP A 77 3.41 16.25 -5.63
N THR A 78 4.18 15.28 -5.15
CA THR A 78 5.56 15.03 -5.59
C THR A 78 5.62 14.49 -7.02
N VAL A 79 4.67 13.64 -7.40
CA VAL A 79 4.56 13.09 -8.77
C VAL A 79 4.16 14.18 -9.76
N SER A 80 3.25 15.06 -9.38
CA SER A 80 2.68 16.08 -10.27
C SER A 80 3.71 17.12 -10.78
N HIS A 81 4.88 17.21 -10.14
CA HIS A 81 5.90 18.23 -10.43
C HIS A 81 7.21 17.67 -11.00
N SER A 82 7.28 16.39 -11.39
CA SER A 82 8.54 15.75 -11.81
C SER A 82 8.45 14.99 -13.15
N ASN A 83 9.49 15.11 -13.99
CA ASN A 83 9.57 14.46 -15.33
C ASN A 83 10.85 13.59 -15.46
N VAL A 84 11.22 12.86 -14.40
CA VAL A 84 12.52 12.17 -14.28
C VAL A 84 12.35 10.67 -13.96
N LYS A 85 13.38 9.86 -14.26
CA LYS A 85 13.50 8.47 -13.78
C LYS A 85 13.32 8.42 -12.26
N GLY A 86 12.28 7.72 -11.81
CA GLY A 86 11.81 7.73 -10.41
C GLY A 86 10.30 7.96 -10.31
N VAL A 87 9.72 8.70 -11.27
CA VAL A 87 8.27 8.91 -11.39
C VAL A 87 7.50 7.59 -11.51
N GLU A 88 8.05 6.59 -12.21
CA GLU A 88 7.44 5.26 -12.32
C GLU A 88 7.36 4.51 -10.98
N LEU A 89 8.43 4.56 -10.16
CA LEU A 89 8.46 3.97 -8.82
C LEU A 89 7.41 4.63 -7.92
N VAL A 90 7.41 5.96 -7.90
CA VAL A 90 6.49 6.73 -7.07
C VAL A 90 5.04 6.53 -7.52
N ASN A 91 4.78 6.46 -8.83
CA ASN A 91 3.46 6.12 -9.37
C ASN A 91 3.00 4.72 -8.94
N LEU A 92 3.90 3.73 -8.97
CA LEU A 92 3.57 2.38 -8.53
C LEU A 92 3.28 2.35 -7.02
N LEU A 93 4.07 3.10 -6.23
CA LEU A 93 3.88 3.24 -4.78
C LEU A 93 2.54 3.90 -4.47
N LEU A 94 2.25 5.04 -5.10
CA LEU A 94 0.97 5.75 -4.98
C LEU A 94 -0.18 4.81 -5.30
N LYS A 95 -0.13 4.15 -6.46
CA LYS A 95 -1.17 3.24 -6.95
C LYS A 95 -1.48 2.11 -5.96
N TYR A 96 -0.47 1.38 -5.50
CA TYR A 96 -0.67 0.23 -4.60
C TYR A 96 -1.01 0.65 -3.17
N THR A 97 -0.41 1.73 -2.67
CA THR A 97 -0.72 2.26 -1.34
C THR A 97 -2.16 2.79 -1.29
N SER A 98 -2.61 3.47 -2.35
CA SER A 98 -4.02 3.87 -2.50
C SER A 98 -4.97 2.68 -2.53
N ALA A 99 -4.60 1.57 -3.17
CA ALA A 99 -5.40 0.35 -3.19
C ALA A 99 -5.51 -0.30 -1.80
N PHE A 100 -4.40 -0.36 -1.06
CA PHE A 100 -4.39 -0.85 0.32
C PHE A 100 -5.22 0.03 1.26
N PHE A 101 -5.09 1.35 1.12
CA PHE A 101 -5.93 2.31 1.82
C PHE A 101 -7.42 2.07 1.52
N SER A 102 -7.76 1.89 0.25
CA SER A 102 -9.14 1.69 -0.20
C SER A 102 -9.73 0.41 0.38
N LEU A 103 -8.96 -0.68 0.41
CA LEU A 103 -9.34 -1.95 1.02
C LEU A 103 -9.69 -1.77 2.50
N LEU A 104 -8.83 -1.11 3.27
CA LEU A 104 -9.07 -0.86 4.69
C LEU A 104 -10.25 0.10 4.92
N SER A 105 -10.42 1.13 4.09
CA SER A 105 -11.56 2.05 4.17
C SER A 105 -12.87 1.34 3.84
N ASP A 106 -12.92 0.50 2.81
CA ASP A 106 -14.11 -0.29 2.46
C ASP A 106 -14.43 -1.35 3.54
N TYR A 107 -13.42 -1.91 4.19
CA TYR A 107 -13.58 -2.78 5.35
C TYR A 107 -14.17 -2.01 6.55
N LEU A 108 -13.59 -0.86 6.89
CA LEU A 108 -14.05 -0.02 8.00
C LEU A 108 -15.50 0.46 7.81
N ASP A 109 -15.87 0.78 6.58
CA ASP A 109 -17.22 1.23 6.22
C ASP A 109 -18.21 0.06 6.07
N GLY A 110 -17.77 -1.18 6.26
CA GLY A 110 -18.61 -2.39 6.16
C GLY A 110 -19.00 -2.77 4.73
N ARG A 111 -18.41 -2.15 3.71
CA ARG A 111 -18.69 -2.44 2.29
C ARG A 111 -18.01 -3.71 1.80
N TYR A 112 -16.84 -4.05 2.34
CA TYR A 112 -16.09 -5.25 1.98
C TYR A 112 -15.49 -5.92 3.24
N THR A 113 -16.23 -6.84 3.84
CA THR A 113 -15.87 -7.46 5.14
C THR A 113 -15.36 -8.89 5.04
N ASN A 114 -15.48 -9.52 3.87
CA ASN A 114 -15.05 -10.91 3.65
C ASN A 114 -13.54 -11.00 3.41
N LEU A 115 -12.75 -10.67 4.43
CA LEU A 115 -11.28 -10.71 4.41
C LEU A 115 -10.74 -11.55 5.56
N PRO A 116 -9.72 -12.41 5.31
CA PRO A 116 -8.96 -13.02 6.38
C PRO A 116 -8.32 -11.94 7.28
N TYR A 117 -8.33 -12.18 8.59
CA TYR A 117 -7.70 -11.26 9.55
C TYR A 117 -6.20 -11.07 9.27
N THR A 118 -5.53 -12.12 8.78
CA THR A 118 -4.13 -12.06 8.34
C THR A 118 -3.92 -11.03 7.24
N THR A 119 -4.86 -10.92 6.30
CA THR A 119 -4.79 -9.95 5.20
C THR A 119 -4.94 -8.53 5.71
N LEU A 120 -5.88 -8.27 6.62
CA LEU A 120 -6.01 -6.96 7.28
C LEU A 120 -4.72 -6.59 8.02
N LEU A 121 -4.16 -7.54 8.77
CA LEU A 121 -2.93 -7.33 9.53
C LEU A 121 -1.75 -6.99 8.61
N THR A 122 -1.57 -7.75 7.53
CA THR A 122 -0.52 -7.49 6.53
C THR A 122 -0.66 -6.11 5.89
N VAL A 123 -1.88 -5.72 5.48
CA VAL A 123 -2.11 -4.39 4.88
C VAL A 123 -1.83 -3.27 5.88
N VAL A 124 -2.29 -3.40 7.13
CA VAL A 124 -2.00 -2.40 8.18
C VAL A 124 -0.50 -2.31 8.46
N CYS A 125 0.22 -3.43 8.54
CA CYS A 125 1.68 -3.41 8.72
C CYS A 125 2.40 -2.71 7.54
N ALA A 126 1.99 -2.99 6.30
CA ALA A 126 2.57 -2.37 5.12
C ALA A 126 2.36 -0.85 5.12
N LEU A 127 1.16 -0.40 5.48
CA LEU A 127 0.81 1.02 5.59
C LEU A 127 1.42 1.70 6.82
N LEU A 128 1.67 0.96 7.92
CA LEU A 128 2.43 1.45 9.07
C LEU A 128 3.87 1.79 8.70
N TYR A 129 4.50 0.94 7.88
CA TYR A 129 5.82 1.25 7.33
C TYR A 129 5.74 2.50 6.45
N PHE A 130 4.77 2.55 5.54
CA PHE A 130 4.56 3.71 4.67
C PHE A 130 4.42 5.00 5.47
N ILE A 131 3.67 5.09 6.57
CA ILE A 131 3.51 6.37 7.30
C ILE A 131 4.76 6.81 8.08
N SER A 132 5.63 5.88 8.48
CA SER A 132 6.78 6.19 9.33
C SER A 132 7.98 5.28 9.01
N PRO A 133 8.75 5.61 7.95
CA PRO A 133 9.98 4.89 7.60
C PRO A 133 11.14 5.12 8.59
N VAL A 134 10.93 5.92 9.64
CA VAL A 134 11.96 6.52 10.51
C VAL A 134 12.75 5.51 11.38
N ASP A 135 12.37 4.24 11.45
CA ASP A 135 13.03 3.31 12.38
C ASP A 135 14.21 2.50 11.79
N VAL A 136 14.50 2.52 10.47
CA VAL A 136 15.42 1.52 9.87
C VAL A 136 16.52 2.09 8.95
N ILE A 137 16.38 3.27 8.33
CA ILE A 137 17.30 3.71 7.27
C ILE A 137 17.86 5.11 7.55
N PRO A 138 19.20 5.29 7.66
CA PRO A 138 19.83 6.62 7.74
C PRO A 138 19.67 7.39 6.42
N ASP A 139 19.11 8.60 6.48
CA ASP A 139 18.77 9.46 5.33
C ASP A 139 19.99 9.98 4.55
N PHE A 140 20.20 9.56 3.29
CA PHE A 140 21.09 10.26 2.34
C PHE A 140 20.70 10.20 0.83
N ILE A 141 19.62 9.53 0.40
CA ILE A 141 19.26 9.44 -1.03
C ILE A 141 17.77 9.77 -1.25
N PRO A 142 17.42 10.93 -1.85
CA PRO A 142 16.04 11.42 -2.03
C PRO A 142 15.09 10.50 -2.83
N ILE A 143 15.61 9.55 -3.60
CA ILE A 143 14.83 8.59 -4.41
C ILE A 143 14.80 7.19 -3.77
N ALA A 144 15.78 6.86 -2.91
CA ALA A 144 15.90 5.52 -2.33
C ALA A 144 14.75 5.20 -1.37
N GLY A 145 14.31 6.18 -0.57
CA GLY A 145 13.24 5.98 0.40
C GLY A 145 11.92 5.49 -0.22
N TYR A 146 11.60 5.91 -1.45
CA TYR A 146 10.39 5.42 -2.15
C TYR A 146 10.54 4.01 -2.70
N ALA A 147 11.76 3.59 -3.04
CA ALA A 147 12.02 2.22 -3.47
C ALA A 147 11.82 1.25 -2.31
N ASP A 148 12.25 1.60 -1.10
CA ASP A 148 12.05 0.79 0.12
C ASP A 148 10.58 0.65 0.48
N ASP A 149 9.84 1.77 0.49
CA ASP A 149 8.39 1.77 0.74
C ASP A 149 7.66 0.89 -0.31
N LEU A 150 8.03 1.01 -1.58
CA LEU A 150 7.43 0.24 -2.67
C LEU A 150 7.73 -1.26 -2.53
N ALA A 151 8.96 -1.63 -2.18
CA ALA A 151 9.35 -3.02 -1.99
C ALA A 151 8.48 -3.70 -0.94
N ILE A 152 8.22 -3.04 0.19
CA ILE A 152 7.36 -3.58 1.26
C ILE A 152 5.91 -3.69 0.81
N ILE A 153 5.36 -2.64 0.21
CA ILE A 153 3.96 -2.63 -0.26
C ILE A 153 3.74 -3.79 -1.25
N LEU A 154 4.64 -3.96 -2.23
CA LEU A 154 4.53 -5.02 -3.23
C LEU A 154 4.79 -6.42 -2.67
N SER A 155 5.73 -6.56 -1.73
CA SER A 155 5.99 -7.85 -1.07
C SER A 155 4.80 -8.29 -0.22
N CYS A 156 4.19 -7.36 0.52
CA CYS A 156 2.94 -7.60 1.22
C CYS A 156 1.83 -7.97 0.23
N GLY A 157 1.70 -7.22 -0.88
CA GLY A 157 0.75 -7.51 -1.96
C GLY A 157 0.91 -8.91 -2.56
N LYS A 158 2.15 -9.39 -2.69
CA LYS A 158 2.45 -10.77 -3.11
C LYS A 158 1.97 -11.79 -2.09
N PHE A 159 2.15 -11.53 -0.79
CA PHE A 159 1.71 -12.41 0.30
C PHE A 159 0.18 -12.55 0.36
N ILE A 160 -0.56 -11.45 0.18
CA ILE A 160 -2.04 -11.42 0.22
C ILE A 160 -2.69 -11.47 -1.17
N LYS A 161 -1.94 -11.87 -2.19
CA LYS A 161 -2.28 -11.66 -3.60
C LYS A 161 -3.69 -12.08 -3.99
N ASP A 162 -4.15 -13.25 -3.52
CA ASP A 162 -5.45 -13.78 -3.92
C ASP A 162 -6.62 -13.04 -3.25
N ASP A 163 -6.46 -12.60 -2.00
CA ASP A 163 -7.42 -11.71 -1.34
C ASP A 163 -7.42 -10.33 -2.00
N PHE A 164 -6.24 -9.79 -2.26
CA PHE A 164 -6.09 -8.48 -2.88
C PHE A 164 -6.67 -8.44 -4.29
N ARG A 165 -6.43 -9.47 -5.11
CA ARG A 165 -7.04 -9.60 -6.44
C ARG A 165 -8.57 -9.65 -6.37
N ARG A 166 -9.15 -10.40 -5.43
CA ARG A 166 -10.60 -10.45 -5.23
C ARG A 166 -11.18 -9.09 -4.85
N TYR A 167 -10.52 -8.37 -3.95
CA TYR A 167 -10.90 -7.01 -3.60
C TYR A 167 -10.83 -6.07 -4.82
N MET A 168 -9.75 -6.13 -5.61
CA MET A 168 -9.62 -5.28 -6.78
C MET A 168 -10.71 -5.55 -7.83
N LEU A 169 -11.05 -6.82 -8.08
CA LEU A 169 -12.17 -7.18 -8.96
C LEU A 169 -13.48 -6.53 -8.49
N TRP A 170 -13.80 -6.69 -7.22
CA TRP A 170 -15.00 -6.09 -6.61
C TRP A 170 -14.98 -4.55 -6.71
N LEU A 171 -13.84 -3.90 -6.44
CA LEU A 171 -13.73 -2.45 -6.51
C LEU A 171 -14.02 -1.92 -7.92
N HIS A 172 -13.53 -2.62 -8.95
CA HIS A 172 -13.78 -2.29 -10.36
C HIS A 172 -15.25 -2.45 -10.73
N GLU A 173 -15.91 -3.52 -10.29
CA GLU A 173 -17.33 -3.76 -10.51
C GLU A 173 -18.19 -2.67 -9.85
N ASN A 174 -17.91 -2.36 -8.59
CA ASN A 174 -18.66 -1.38 -7.81
C ASN A 174 -18.42 0.07 -8.26
N ARG A 175 -17.27 0.39 -8.88
CA ARG A 175 -17.06 1.69 -9.52
C ARG A 175 -17.83 1.85 -10.83
N ARG A 176 -17.94 0.78 -11.63
CA ARG A 176 -18.72 0.81 -12.88
C ARG A 176 -20.22 0.97 -12.63
N GLY A 177 -20.73 0.42 -11.52
CA GLY A 177 -22.12 0.55 -11.11
C GLY A 177 -22.55 1.96 -10.69
N ASN A 178 -21.61 2.80 -10.22
CA ASN A 178 -21.87 4.19 -9.80
C ASN A 178 -21.62 5.23 -10.90
N ALA A 179 -21.23 4.81 -12.11
CA ALA A 179 -20.91 5.68 -13.26
C ALA A 179 -22.00 5.68 -14.34
N ASN A 180 -23.15 5.04 -14.08
CA ASN A 180 -24.36 5.02 -14.90
C ASN A 180 -25.51 5.68 -14.14
#